data_AF-A0A1X1GTG4-F1
#
_entry.id   AF-A0A1X1GTG4-F1
#
_cell.length_a   1.000
_cell.length_b   1.000
_cell.length_c   1.000
_cell.angle_alpha   90.00
_cell.angle_beta   90.00
_cell.angle_gamma   90.00
#
_symmetry.space_group_name_H-M   'P 1'
#
loop_
_entity.id
_entity.type
_entity.pdbx_description
1 polymer ?
#
loop_
_entity_poly.entity_id
_entity_poly.type
_entity_poly.pdbx_seq_one_letter_code
_entity_poly.pdbx_strand_id
1 'polypeptide(L)' 'MNDSYKSVVVSVQNPRIPSGNEKSAFEGFWKPGGQTFPGNMPEAVIDEVPWGEFTIRKLGGD' A
#
# COMPACT_ATOMS: atom_id res chain seq x y z
N MET A 1 1.92 20.53 18.58
CA MET A 1 1.02 19.53 17.98
C MET A 1 1.92 18.39 17.57
N ASN A 2 1.94 17.30 18.33
CA ASN A 2 2.98 16.29 18.21
C ASN A 2 2.43 15.17 17.34
N ASP A 3 2.75 15.20 16.05
CA ASP A 3 2.44 14.14 15.08
C ASP A 3 3.24 12.88 15.44
N SER A 4 2.72 12.14 16.41
CA SER A 4 3.18 10.78 16.68
C SER A 4 2.73 9.93 15.49
N TYR A 5 3.61 9.66 14.54
CA TYR A 5 3.29 8.78 13.41
C TYR A 5 2.79 7.43 13.96
N LYS A 6 1.67 6.93 13.46
CA LYS A 6 1.16 5.59 13.79
C LYS A 6 1.50 4.68 12.61
N SER A 7 2.26 3.61 12.83
CA SER A 7 2.46 2.58 11.82
C SER A 7 1.36 1.53 11.94
N VAL A 8 0.95 0.99 10.80
CA VAL A 8 0.13 -0.21 10.73
C VAL A 8 1.01 -1.32 10.20
N VAL A 9 1.17 -2.39 10.99
CA VAL A 9 1.90 -3.60 10.61
C VAL A 9 0.89 -4.64 10.15
N VAL A 10 1.07 -5.14 8.94
CA VAL A 10 0.23 -6.17 8.30
C VAL A 10 1.11 -7.31 7.79
N SER A 11 0.57 -8.53 7.77
CA SER A 11 1.18 -9.65 7.03
C SER A 11 0.56 -9.71 5.65
N VAL A 12 1.32 -9.35 4.62
CA VAL A 12 0.84 -9.41 3.24
C VAL A 12 0.86 -10.85 2.74
N GLN A 13 -0.29 -11.32 2.25
CA GLN A 13 -0.42 -12.59 1.53
C GLN A 13 -0.65 -12.29 0.05
N ASN A 14 -0.11 -13.14 -0.83
CA ASN A 14 -0.33 -13.11 -2.27
C ASN A 14 -0.10 -11.75 -2.97
N PRO A 15 1.07 -11.10 -2.84
CA PRO A 15 1.35 -9.88 -3.57
C PRO A 15 1.35 -10.16 -5.09
N ARG A 16 0.77 -9.25 -5.87
CA ARG A 16 0.61 -9.37 -7.32
C ARG A 16 1.02 -8.08 -8.02
N ILE A 17 1.46 -8.20 -9.27
CA ILE A 17 1.68 -7.04 -10.14
C ILE A 17 0.32 -6.44 -10.51
N PRO A 18 0.12 -5.12 -10.34
CA PRO A 18 -1.14 -4.46 -10.69
C PRO A 18 -1.46 -4.58 -12.18
N SER A 19 -2.75 -4.73 -12.48
CA SER A 19 -3.29 -4.72 -13.84
C SER A 19 -4.04 -3.42 -14.15
N GLY A 20 -4.40 -3.21 -15.42
CA GLY A 20 -5.22 -2.05 -15.81
C GLY A 20 -6.69 -2.15 -15.37
N ASN A 21 -7.09 -3.30 -14.82
CA ASN A 21 -8.46 -3.55 -14.35
C ASN A 21 -8.62 -3.35 -12.84
N GLU A 22 -7.56 -2.96 -12.12
CA GLU A 22 -7.70 -2.64 -10.69
C GLU A 22 -8.61 -1.42 -10.52
N LYS A 23 -9.43 -1.42 -9.44
CA LYS A 23 -10.30 -0.27 -9.11
C LYS A 23 -9.52 1.05 -8.96
N SER A 24 -8.24 0.96 -8.63
CA SER A 24 -7.33 2.09 -8.42
C SER A 24 -6.34 2.31 -9.58
N ALA A 25 -6.50 1.60 -10.72
CA ALA A 25 -5.71 1.84 -11.93
C ALA A 25 -6.22 3.08 -12.66
N PHE A 26 -5.98 4.26 -12.08
CA PHE A 26 -6.47 5.52 -12.64
C PHE A 26 -5.75 5.89 -13.94
N GLU A 27 -6.52 6.40 -14.90
CA GLU A 27 -6.01 6.83 -16.20
C GLU A 27 -4.89 7.87 -16.05
N GLY A 28 -3.78 7.65 -16.76
CA GLY A 28 -2.62 8.54 -16.70
C GLY A 28 -1.74 8.37 -15.46
N PHE A 29 -2.14 7.57 -14.46
CA PHE A 29 -1.33 7.28 -13.27
C PHE A 29 -0.85 5.83 -13.19
N TRP A 30 -1.56 4.91 -13.83
CA TRP A 30 -1.15 3.53 -13.97
C TRP A 30 -0.61 3.22 -15.37
N LYS A 31 0.43 2.39 -15.43
CA LYS A 31 0.96 1.77 -16.65
C LYS A 31 1.44 0.35 -16.34
N PRO A 32 1.50 -0.55 -17.34
CA PRO A 32 2.14 -1.85 -17.15
C PRO A 32 3.59 -1.71 -16.66
N GLY A 33 4.02 -2.60 -15.76
CA GLY A 33 5.41 -2.68 -15.29
C GLY A 33 5.61 -2.66 -13.76
N GLY A 34 4.53 -2.56 -12.97
CA GLY A 34 4.61 -2.67 -11.51
C GLY A 34 5.28 -1.48 -10.82
N GLN A 35 5.08 -0.28 -11.36
CA GLN A 35 5.63 0.97 -10.82
C GLN A 35 4.67 2.14 -11.04
N THR A 36 4.69 3.10 -10.12
CA THR A 36 3.90 4.34 -10.21
C THR A 36 4.23 5.13 -11.48
N PHE A 37 3.24 5.85 -11.99
CA PHE A 37 3.48 6.91 -12.97
C PHE A 37 2.75 8.21 -12.58
N PRO A 38 3.43 9.37 -12.59
CA PRO A 38 4.89 9.52 -12.58
C PRO A 38 5.50 9.00 -11.27
N GLY A 39 6.83 8.85 -11.22
CA GLY A 39 7.57 8.62 -9.97
C GLY A 39 8.38 7.32 -9.90
N ASN A 40 8.08 6.32 -10.74
CA ASN A 40 8.84 5.05 -10.82
C ASN A 40 9.02 4.33 -9.46
N MET A 41 8.10 4.54 -8.52
CA MET A 41 8.12 3.83 -7.24
C MET A 41 7.48 2.45 -7.45
N PRO A 42 8.05 1.35 -6.93
CA PRO A 42 7.44 0.02 -7.06
C PRO A 42 6.01 -0.02 -6.49
N GLU A 43 5.11 -0.71 -7.19
CA GLU A 43 3.72 -0.91 -6.79
C GLU A 43 3.35 -2.40 -6.76
N ALA A 44 2.47 -2.77 -5.84
CA ALA A 44 1.89 -4.11 -5.74
C ALA A 44 0.41 -4.02 -5.35
N VAL A 45 -0.37 -5.01 -5.79
CA VAL A 45 -1.71 -5.27 -5.26
C VAL A 45 -1.60 -6.35 -4.21
N ILE A 46 -2.24 -6.13 -3.07
CA ILE A 46 -2.36 -7.10 -1.99
C ILE A 46 -3.83 -7.46 -1.78
N ASP A 47 -4.08 -8.60 -1.15
CA ASP A 47 -5.40 -8.90 -0.63
C ASP A 47 -5.77 -7.86 0.45
N GLU A 48 -7.04 -7.44 0.47
CA GLU A 48 -7.53 -6.53 1.52
C GLU A 48 -7.31 -7.17 2.88
N VAL A 49 -6.68 -6.43 3.79
CA VAL A 49 -6.47 -6.89 5.17
C VAL A 49 -7.76 -6.60 5.95
N PRO A 50 -8.44 -7.62 6.50
CA PRO A 50 -9.67 -7.40 7.27
C PRO A 50 -9.45 -6.48 8.47
N TRP A 51 -10.51 -5.77 8.86
CA TRP A 51 -10.50 -4.97 10.08
C TRP A 51 -10.19 -5.83 11.31
N GLY A 52 -9.19 -5.41 12.10
CA GLY A 52 -8.74 -6.15 13.27
C GLY A 52 -7.59 -7.13 13.01
N GLU A 53 -7.26 -7.42 11.75
CA GLU A 53 -6.12 -8.28 11.36
C GLU A 53 -4.84 -7.48 11.09
N PHE A 54 -4.67 -6.37 11.80
CA PHE A 54 -3.48 -5.52 11.71
C PHE A 54 -3.11 -4.97 13.08
N THR A 55 -1.82 -4.71 13.28
CA THR A 55 -1.33 -4.11 14.52
C THR A 55 -1.04 -2.63 14.29
N ILE A 56 -1.72 -1.75 15.03
CA ILE A 56 -1.37 -0.33 15.08
C ILE A 56 -0.30 -0.12 16.13
N ARG A 57 0.85 0.43 15.75
CA ARG A 57 1.93 0.80 16.67
C ARG A 57 2.19 2.30 16.61
N LYS A 58 2.42 2.92 17.77
CA LYS A 58 2.96 4.28 17.83
C LYS A 58 4.41 4.23 17.38
N LEU A 59 4.78 5.00 16.37
CA LEU A 59 6.18 5.22 16.02
C LEU A 59 6.73 6.32 16.93
N GLY A 60 7.86 6.06 17.59
CA GLY A 60 8.56 7.04 18.43
C GLY A 60 8.05 7.11 19.87
N GLY A 61 8.35 6.07 20.66
CA GLY A 61 8.32 6.10 22.11
C GLY A 61 9.34 5.07 22.60
N ASP A 62 10.25 5.50 23.47
CA ASP A 62 11.16 4.60 24.18
C ASP A 62 10.38 3.64 25.09
#